data_AF-A0A5J4VR05-F1
#
_entry.id   AF-A0A5J4VR05-F1
#
_cell.length_a   1.000
_cell.length_b   1.000
_cell.length_c   1.000
_cell.angle_alpha   90.00
_cell.angle_beta   90.00
_cell.angle_gamma   90.00
#
_symmetry.space_group_name_H-M   'P 1'
#
loop_
_entity.id
_entity.type
_entity.pdbx_description
1 polymer ?
#
loop_
_entity_poly.entity_id
_entity_poly.type
_entity_poly.pdbx_seq_one_letter_code
_entity_poly.pdbx_strand_id
1 'polypeptide(L)'
;QIYLKNPYPALIRLLDHPIKVIVNITVITIHNILYGGVKITPDSDQHPHFETISACNGVEKLFALLNQNRIDQWTKYYAFISIGFLYRSKEIPDEAKRQMVINHLKTISIDPDDDPKKFANLGLYCLAQNPANRTMIEMDGFIVPEIDECA
;
A
#
# COMPACT_ATOMS: atom_id res chain seq x y z
N GLN A 1 16.57 5.01 -12.12
CA GLN A 1 16.48 4.80 -13.59
C GLN A 1 15.16 4.19 -14.07
N ILE A 2 14.46 3.31 -13.33
CA ILE A 2 13.22 2.66 -13.82
C ILE A 2 11.98 3.58 -13.80
N TYR A 3 11.83 4.44 -12.79
CA TYR A 3 10.68 5.36 -12.66
C TYR A 3 10.53 6.33 -13.85
N LEU A 4 11.65 6.81 -14.41
CA LEU A 4 11.67 7.70 -15.58
C LEU A 4 11.13 7.06 -16.87
N LYS A 5 10.96 5.73 -16.89
CA LYS A 5 10.39 5.01 -18.04
C LYS A 5 8.86 4.93 -18.01
N ASN A 6 8.21 5.61 -17.07
CA ASN A 6 6.77 5.54 -16.83
C ASN A 6 6.28 4.08 -16.72
N PRO A 7 6.74 3.32 -15.70
CA PRO A 7 6.50 1.88 -15.63
C PRO A 7 5.04 1.52 -15.31
N TYR A 8 4.29 2.44 -14.71
CA TYR A 8 2.98 2.15 -14.13
C TYR A 8 1.93 1.67 -15.14
N PRO A 9 1.71 2.30 -16.31
CA PRO A 9 0.70 1.82 -17.25
C PRO A 9 0.90 0.36 -17.68
N ALA A 10 2.15 -0.07 -17.87
CA ALA A 10 2.46 -1.45 -18.22
C ALA A 10 2.25 -2.40 -17.02
N LEU A 11 2.75 -2.04 -15.83
CA LEU A 11 2.58 -2.83 -14.62
C LEU A 11 1.11 -2.98 -14.24
N ILE A 12 0.32 -1.91 -14.28
CA ILE A 12 -1.11 -1.94 -13.96
C ILE A 12 -1.89 -2.85 -14.92
N ARG A 13 -1.49 -2.96 -16.20
CA ARG A 13 -2.08 -3.94 -17.12
C ARG A 13 -1.78 -5.39 -16.73
N LEU A 14 -0.60 -5.67 -16.15
CA LEU A 14 -0.21 -7.02 -15.75
C LEU A 14 -0.92 -7.52 -14.48
N LEU A 15 -1.61 -6.65 -13.73
CA LEU A 15 -2.45 -7.08 -12.60
C LEU A 15 -3.64 -7.95 -13.02
N ASP A 16 -4.07 -7.86 -14.28
CA ASP A 16 -5.15 -8.69 -14.84
C ASP A 16 -4.66 -9.97 -15.51
N HIS A 17 -3.35 -10.24 -15.47
CA HIS A 17 -2.76 -11.37 -16.17
C HIS A 17 -3.29 -12.71 -15.62
N PRO A 18 -3.62 -13.70 -16.48
CA PRO A 18 -4.17 -14.98 -16.02
C PRO A 18 -3.18 -15.81 -15.20
N ILE A 19 -1.88 -15.68 -15.47
CA ILE A 19 -0.82 -16.36 -14.74
C ILE A 19 -0.55 -15.65 -13.41
N LYS A 20 -0.89 -16.31 -12.29
CA LYS A 20 -0.70 -15.83 -10.91
C LYS A 20 0.72 -15.34 -10.61
N VAL A 21 1.74 -16.04 -11.09
CA VAL A 21 3.15 -15.65 -10.89
C VAL A 21 3.44 -14.26 -11.49
N ILE A 22 2.86 -13.93 -12.64
CA ILE A 22 3.03 -12.62 -13.27
C ILE A 22 2.36 -11.53 -12.43
N VAL A 23 1.17 -11.80 -11.90
CA VAL A 23 0.47 -10.86 -11.01
C VAL A 23 1.28 -10.63 -9.72
N ASN A 24 1.81 -11.70 -9.11
CA ASN A 24 2.66 -11.61 -7.91
C ASN A 24 3.90 -10.73 -8.16
N ILE A 25 4.68 -11.03 -9.20
CA ILE A 25 5.87 -10.24 -9.57
C ILE A 25 5.50 -8.78 -9.82
N THR A 26 4.36 -8.53 -10.47
CA THR A 26 3.87 -7.19 -10.75
C THR A 26 3.56 -6.42 -9.48
N VAL A 27 2.85 -7.02 -8.52
CA VAL A 27 2.52 -6.40 -7.23
C VAL A 27 3.79 -6.10 -6.42
N ILE A 28 4.73 -7.04 -6.34
CA ILE A 28 6.03 -6.82 -5.67
C ILE A 28 6.80 -5.68 -6.34
N THR A 29 6.77 -5.62 -7.67
CA THR A 29 7.43 -4.54 -8.42
C THR A 29 6.81 -3.18 -8.11
N ILE A 30 5.47 -3.08 -8.11
CA ILE A 30 4.76 -1.84 -7.74
C ILE A 30 5.10 -1.45 -6.30
N HIS A 31 5.05 -2.40 -5.38
CA HIS A 31 5.39 -2.19 -3.97
C HIS A 31 6.80 -1.62 -3.80
N ASN A 32 7.81 -2.21 -4.44
CA ASN A 32 9.19 -1.75 -4.34
C ASN A 32 9.38 -0.32 -4.88
N ILE A 33 8.69 0.04 -5.97
CA ILE A 33 8.73 1.41 -6.51
C ILE A 33 8.06 2.38 -5.55
N LEU A 34 6.93 1.99 -4.94
CA LEU A 34 6.24 2.81 -3.94
C LEU A 34 7.09 2.98 -2.68
N TYR A 35 7.70 1.90 -2.16
CA TYR A 35 8.57 1.96 -0.99
C TYR A 35 9.71 2.97 -1.17
N GLY A 36 10.38 2.96 -2.34
CA GLY A 36 11.40 3.97 -2.67
C GLY A 36 10.86 5.40 -2.74
N GLY A 37 9.55 5.57 -2.94
CA GLY A 37 8.84 6.85 -2.95
C GLY A 37 8.45 7.37 -1.56
N VAL A 38 8.44 6.52 -0.53
CA VAL A 38 8.04 6.93 0.83
C VAL A 38 9.06 7.94 1.41
N LYS A 39 10.37 7.67 1.29
CA LYS A 39 11.38 8.51 1.94
C LYS A 39 11.81 9.76 1.17
N ILE A 40 11.29 10.00 -0.03
CA ILE A 40 11.78 11.09 -0.90
C ILE A 40 11.03 12.41 -0.72
N THR A 41 9.91 12.42 0.00
CA THR A 41 9.15 13.64 0.32
C THR A 41 8.70 13.59 1.79
N PRO A 42 8.38 14.75 2.40
CA PRO A 42 7.87 14.82 3.77
C PRO A 42 6.67 13.90 4.03
N ASP A 43 6.53 13.43 5.27
CA ASP A 43 5.41 12.55 5.67
C ASP A 43 4.06 13.25 5.65
N SER A 44 4.06 14.56 5.87
CA SER A 44 2.87 15.41 5.71
C SER A 44 2.36 15.48 4.28
N ASP A 45 3.19 15.11 3.30
CA ASP A 45 2.87 15.25 1.89
C ASP A 45 2.26 13.96 1.33
N GLN A 46 1.40 14.12 0.33
CA GLN A 46 0.88 13.00 -0.44
C GLN A 46 2.03 12.16 -1.02
N HIS A 47 1.82 10.84 -1.16
CA HIS A 47 2.82 9.98 -1.78
C HIS A 47 3.17 10.48 -3.20
N PRO A 48 4.46 10.65 -3.56
CA PRO A 48 4.88 11.29 -4.81
C PRO A 48 4.41 10.55 -6.08
N HIS A 49 4.12 9.26 -5.96
CA HIS A 49 3.65 8.44 -7.08
C HIS A 49 2.12 8.29 -7.16
N PHE A 50 1.36 8.89 -6.24
CA PHE A 50 -0.09 8.72 -6.19
C PHE A 50 -0.76 9.17 -7.49
N GLU A 51 -0.48 10.40 -7.94
CA GLU A 51 -1.11 10.96 -9.14
C GLU A 51 -0.75 10.16 -10.40
N THR A 52 0.49 9.66 -10.51
CA THR A 52 0.92 8.85 -11.66
C THR A 52 0.20 7.50 -11.73
N ILE A 53 0.00 6.83 -10.59
CA ILE A 53 -0.73 5.57 -10.53
C ILE A 53 -2.22 5.79 -10.79
N SER A 54 -2.81 6.84 -10.19
CA SER A 54 -4.21 7.20 -10.40
C SER A 54 -4.51 7.53 -11.87
N ALA A 55 -3.59 8.23 -12.56
CA ALA A 55 -3.74 8.56 -13.98
C ALA A 55 -3.85 7.33 -14.92
N CYS A 56 -3.44 6.14 -14.46
CA CYS A 56 -3.61 4.88 -15.19
C CYS A 56 -4.59 3.90 -14.51
N ASN A 57 -5.51 4.43 -13.68
CA ASN A 57 -6.53 3.67 -12.96
C ASN A 57 -5.93 2.60 -12.02
N GLY A 58 -4.69 2.82 -11.58
CA GLY A 58 -3.92 1.82 -10.84
C GLY A 58 -4.42 1.64 -9.40
N VAL A 59 -4.94 2.69 -8.77
CA VAL A 59 -5.52 2.61 -7.42
C VAL A 59 -6.73 1.69 -7.43
N GLU A 60 -7.63 1.89 -8.40
CA GLU A 60 -8.83 1.09 -8.57
C GLU A 60 -8.48 -0.37 -8.88
N LYS A 61 -7.44 -0.61 -9.70
CA LYS A 61 -6.97 -1.98 -10.00
C LYS A 61 -6.39 -2.67 -8.77
N LEU A 62 -5.65 -1.96 -7.92
CA LEU A 62 -5.14 -2.51 -6.66
C LEU A 62 -6.30 -2.91 -5.73
N PHE A 63 -7.32 -2.06 -5.58
CA PHE A 63 -8.51 -2.42 -4.82
C PHE A 63 -9.28 -3.60 -5.43
N ALA A 64 -9.44 -3.63 -6.76
CA ALA A 64 -10.10 -4.74 -7.45
C ALA A 64 -9.34 -6.06 -7.24
N LEU A 65 -8.01 -6.01 -7.19
CA LEU A 65 -7.16 -7.17 -6.96
C LEU A 65 -7.38 -7.81 -5.57
N LEU A 66 -7.63 -6.99 -4.53
CA LEU A 66 -7.88 -7.49 -3.17
C LEU A 66 -9.10 -8.41 -3.07
N ASN A 67 -10.10 -8.20 -3.93
CA ASN A 67 -11.32 -9.00 -4.00
C ASN A 67 -11.15 -10.30 -4.79
N GLN A 68 -9.98 -10.55 -5.39
CA GLN A 68 -9.76 -11.73 -6.22
C GLN A 68 -9.27 -12.92 -5.37
N ASN A 69 -9.89 -14.08 -5.57
CA ASN A 69 -9.50 -15.33 -4.91
C ASN A 69 -8.29 -16.02 -5.57
N ARG A 70 -7.78 -15.49 -6.69
CA ARG A 70 -6.70 -16.12 -7.48
C ARG A 70 -5.28 -15.76 -7.04
N ILE A 71 -5.12 -14.80 -6.12
CA ILE A 71 -3.80 -14.40 -5.61
C ILE A 71 -3.53 -15.00 -4.23
N ASP A 72 -2.27 -15.29 -3.93
CA ASP A 72 -1.87 -15.78 -2.60
C ASP A 72 -1.88 -14.67 -1.55
N GLN A 73 -1.82 -15.09 -0.30
CA GLN A 73 -1.74 -14.24 0.87
C GLN A 73 -0.57 -13.25 0.79
N TRP A 74 0.60 -13.69 0.33
CA TRP A 74 1.77 -12.82 0.18
C TRP A 74 1.53 -11.68 -0.80
N THR A 75 0.96 -11.98 -1.97
CA THR A 75 0.55 -10.97 -2.97
C THR A 75 -0.49 -10.01 -2.38
N LYS A 76 -1.46 -10.54 -1.61
CA LYS A 76 -2.46 -9.70 -0.93
C LYS A 76 -1.83 -8.75 0.08
N TYR A 77 -0.87 -9.23 0.90
CA TYR A 77 -0.15 -8.39 1.86
C TYR A 77 0.50 -7.20 1.16
N TYR A 78 1.30 -7.43 0.12
CA TYR A 78 1.96 -6.34 -0.60
C TYR A 78 0.99 -5.41 -1.32
N ALA A 79 -0.18 -5.89 -1.76
CA ALA A 79 -1.22 -5.03 -2.32
C ALA A 79 -1.82 -4.11 -1.24
N PHE A 80 -2.17 -4.62 -0.05
CA PHE A 80 -2.65 -3.82 1.08
C PHE A 80 -1.62 -2.77 1.51
N ILE A 81 -0.36 -3.19 1.65
CA ILE A 81 0.76 -2.31 2.03
C ILE A 81 0.96 -1.21 1.00
N SER A 82 0.91 -1.55 -0.30
CA SER A 82 1.03 -0.58 -1.40
C SER A 82 -0.08 0.48 -1.35
N ILE A 83 -1.32 0.09 -1.00
CA ILE A 83 -2.41 1.04 -0.81
C ILE A 83 -2.14 1.93 0.42
N GLY A 84 -1.62 1.37 1.51
CA GLY A 84 -1.20 2.15 2.69
C GLY A 84 -0.17 3.23 2.35
N PHE A 85 0.84 2.90 1.54
CA PHE A 85 1.84 3.86 1.06
C PHE A 85 1.22 4.94 0.17
N LEU A 86 0.38 4.54 -0.79
CA LEU A 86 -0.27 5.47 -1.72
C LEU A 86 -1.09 6.53 -1.01
N TYR A 87 -1.87 6.13 -0.02
CA TYR A 87 -2.74 7.02 0.76
C TYR A 87 -2.01 7.72 1.90
N ARG A 88 -0.67 7.88 1.84
CA ARG A 88 0.04 8.73 2.79
C ARG A 88 -0.54 10.14 2.78
N SER A 89 -0.84 10.66 3.98
CA SER A 89 -1.44 11.99 4.20
C SER A 89 -2.75 12.24 3.44
N LYS A 90 -3.38 11.18 2.91
CA LYS A 90 -4.62 11.26 2.13
C LYS A 90 -5.66 10.33 2.71
N GLU A 91 -6.86 10.83 2.92
CA GLU A 91 -7.98 10.00 3.34
C GLU A 91 -8.32 8.97 2.25
N ILE A 92 -8.56 7.71 2.64
CA ILE A 92 -9.27 6.75 1.78
C ILE A 92 -10.76 7.11 1.85
N PRO A 93 -11.38 7.65 0.78
CA PRO A 93 -12.70 8.30 0.90
C PRO A 93 -13.84 7.34 1.22
N ASP A 94 -13.73 6.10 0.75
CA ASP A 94 -14.69 5.03 1.03
C ASP A 94 -14.36 4.41 2.38
N GLU A 95 -15.23 4.63 3.37
CA GLU A 95 -15.03 4.17 4.75
C GLU A 95 -14.88 2.65 4.85
N ALA A 96 -15.64 1.87 4.06
CA ALA A 96 -15.55 0.42 4.08
C ALA A 96 -14.21 -0.07 3.53
N LYS A 97 -13.72 0.55 2.44
CA LYS A 97 -12.36 0.28 1.93
C LYS A 97 -11.28 0.70 2.91
N ARG A 98 -11.45 1.85 3.57
CA ARG A 98 -10.53 2.36 4.59
C ARG A 98 -10.42 1.38 5.76
N GLN A 99 -11.56 0.94 6.31
CA GLN A 99 -11.61 -0.04 7.39
C GLN A 99 -10.98 -1.37 6.98
N MET A 100 -11.28 -1.85 5.77
CA MET A 100 -10.71 -3.09 5.24
C MET A 100 -9.17 -3.02 5.17
N VAL A 101 -8.62 -1.93 4.63
CA VAL A 101 -7.17 -1.74 4.50
C VAL A 101 -6.52 -1.65 5.89
N ILE A 102 -7.06 -0.82 6.79
CA ILE A 102 -6.52 -0.63 8.14
C ILE A 102 -6.53 -1.95 8.91
N ASN A 103 -7.64 -2.70 8.88
CA ASN A 103 -7.75 -3.96 9.61
C ASN A 103 -6.72 -4.99 9.12
N HIS A 104 -6.54 -5.12 7.79
CA HIS A 104 -5.54 -6.04 7.26
C HIS A 104 -4.11 -5.62 7.61
N LEU A 105 -3.79 -4.32 7.53
CA LEU A 105 -2.46 -3.84 7.92
C LEU A 105 -2.20 -4.05 9.42
N LYS A 106 -3.20 -3.86 10.29
CA LYS A 106 -3.10 -4.21 11.72
C LYS A 106 -2.79 -5.69 11.90
N THR A 107 -3.49 -6.59 11.20
CA THR A 107 -3.20 -8.03 11.26
C THR A 107 -1.79 -8.36 10.79
N ILE A 108 -1.31 -7.76 9.70
CA ILE A 108 0.05 -7.99 9.18
C ILE A 108 1.11 -7.43 10.15
N SER A 109 0.82 -6.31 10.83
CA SER A 109 1.76 -5.67 11.77
C SER A 109 2.11 -6.51 13.01
N ILE A 110 1.28 -7.51 13.32
CA ILE A 110 1.48 -8.44 14.44
C ILE A 110 1.88 -9.85 13.97
N ASP A 111 2.02 -10.06 12.66
CA ASP A 111 2.42 -11.34 12.07
C ASP A 111 3.86 -11.70 12.51
N PRO A 112 4.18 -12.98 12.82
CA PRO A 112 5.54 -13.39 13.13
C PRO A 112 6.54 -13.19 11.98
N ASP A 113 6.07 -13.13 10.73
CA ASP A 113 6.94 -12.89 9.57
C ASP A 113 7.43 -11.43 9.52
N ASP A 114 8.74 -11.23 9.69
CA ASP A 114 9.34 -9.90 9.88
C ASP A 114 9.28 -9.01 8.63
N ASP A 115 9.37 -9.60 7.44
CA ASP A 115 9.39 -8.86 6.17
C ASP A 115 8.09 -8.06 5.92
N PRO A 116 6.91 -8.69 5.78
CA PRO A 116 5.67 -7.95 5.54
C PRO A 116 5.27 -7.07 6.72
N LYS A 117 5.63 -7.46 7.95
CA LYS A 117 5.36 -6.71 9.18
C LYS A 117 5.98 -5.30 9.15
N LYS A 118 7.26 -5.18 8.80
CA LYS A 118 7.95 -3.88 8.72
C LYS A 118 7.27 -2.94 7.74
N PHE A 119 6.90 -3.45 6.57
CA PHE A 119 6.21 -2.64 5.57
C PHE A 119 4.77 -2.32 5.96
N ALA A 120 4.07 -3.22 6.66
CA ALA A 120 2.74 -2.94 7.18
C ALA A 120 2.76 -1.85 8.25
N ASN A 121 3.78 -1.85 9.14
CA ASN A 121 3.99 -0.76 10.10
C ASN A 121 4.19 0.58 9.39
N LEU A 122 5.03 0.61 8.36
CA LEU A 122 5.23 1.80 7.53
C LEU A 122 3.94 2.23 6.80
N GLY A 123 3.13 1.27 6.35
CA GLY A 123 1.84 1.55 5.72
C GLY A 123 0.84 2.18 6.69
N LEU A 124 0.75 1.67 7.92
CA LEU A 124 -0.07 2.26 8.99
C LEU A 124 0.41 3.66 9.35
N TYR A 125 1.72 3.86 9.48
CA TYR A 125 2.31 5.17 9.73
C TYR A 125 1.98 6.17 8.61
N CYS A 126 2.10 5.76 7.34
CA CYS A 126 1.74 6.58 6.18
C CYS A 126 0.27 7.01 6.23
N LEU A 127 -0.64 6.06 6.45
CA LEU A 127 -2.07 6.34 6.54
C LEU A 127 -2.38 7.29 7.70
N ALA A 128 -1.73 7.12 8.85
CA ALA A 128 -1.95 7.92 10.05
C ALA A 128 -1.50 9.39 9.94
N GLN A 129 -0.81 9.77 8.85
CA GLN A 129 -0.53 11.18 8.54
C GLN A 129 -1.81 11.95 8.18
N ASN A 130 -2.87 11.24 7.78
CA ASN A 130 -4.20 11.82 7.61
C ASN A 130 -5.04 11.64 8.88
N PRO A 131 -5.71 12.69 9.41
CA PRO A 131 -6.49 12.59 10.65
C PRO A 131 -7.62 11.55 10.63
N ALA A 132 -8.39 11.44 9.53
CA ALA A 132 -9.52 10.51 9.45
C ALA A 132 -9.04 9.06 9.47
N ASN A 133 -7.96 8.75 8.72
CA ASN A 133 -7.32 7.45 8.77
C ASN A 133 -6.74 7.17 10.16
N ARG A 134 -6.06 8.16 10.79
CA ARG A 134 -5.46 8.03 12.12
C ARG A 134 -6.49 7.66 13.17
N THR A 135 -7.61 8.39 13.23
CA THR A 135 -8.70 8.11 14.16
C THR A 135 -9.18 6.66 14.05
N MET A 136 -9.35 6.15 12.82
CA MET A 136 -9.75 4.75 12.59
C MET A 136 -8.65 3.74 12.95
N ILE A 137 -7.37 4.07 12.74
CA ILE A 137 -6.26 3.24 13.19
C ILE A 137 -6.25 3.16 14.72
N GLU A 138 -6.45 4.26 15.43
CA GLU A 138 -6.39 4.31 16.89
C GLU A 138 -7.63 3.73 17.59
N MET A 139 -8.69 3.39 16.83
CA MET A 139 -9.83 2.65 17.36
C MET A 139 -9.38 1.34 18.03
N ASP A 140 -10.09 1.00 19.11
CA ASP A 140 -9.83 -0.17 19.97
C ASP A 140 -8.45 -0.16 20.65
N GLY A 141 -7.83 1.03 20.75
CA GLY A 141 -6.57 1.23 21.49
C GLY A 141 -5.32 0.80 20.74
N PHE A 142 -5.41 0.57 19.42
CA PHE A 142 -4.23 0.26 18.61
C PHE A 142 -3.32 1.49 18.49
N ILE A 143 -2.01 1.30 18.71
CA ILE A 143 -1.03 2.38 18.67
C ILE A 143 -0.42 2.45 17.28
N VAL A 144 -0.42 3.64 16.65
CA VAL A 144 0.27 3.85 15.37
C VAL A 144 1.76 3.54 15.54
N PRO A 145 2.35 2.66 14.71
CA PRO A 145 3.76 2.33 14.80
C PRO A 145 4.65 3.56 14.59
N GLU A 146 5.67 3.70 15.42
CA GLU A 146 6.77 4.62 15.17
C GLU A 146 7.71 4.02 14.12
N ILE A 147 8.18 4.85 13.19
CA ILE A 147 9.16 4.44 12.18
C ILE A 147 10.49 5.02 12.62
N ASP A 148 11.47 4.15 12.87
CA ASP A 148 12.83 4.60 13.12
C ASP A 148 13.42 5.12 11.80
N GLU A 149 13.80 6.39 11.76
CA GLU A 149 14.28 7.08 10.55
C GLU A 149 15.54 6.41 9.96
N CYS A 150 16.22 5.56 10.73
CA CYS A 150 17.49 4.91 10.40
C CYS A 150 17.40 3.59 9.60
N ALA A 151 16.22 3.04 9.30
CA ALA A 151 16.07 1.72 8.64
C ALA A 151 15.95 1.78 7.11
#